data_AF-A0A9Q9EZF1-F1
#
_entry.id   AF-A0A9Q9EZF1-F1
#
_cell.length_a   1.000
_cell.length_b   1.000
_cell.length_c   1.000
_cell.angle_alpha   90.00
_cell.angle_beta   90.00
_cell.angle_gamma   90.00
#
_symmetry.space_group_name_H-M   'P 1'
#
loop_
_entity.id
_entity.type
_entity.pdbx_description
1 polymer ?
#
loop_
_entity_poly.entity_id
_entity_poly.type
_entity_poly.pdbx_seq_one_letter_code
_entity_poly.pdbx_strand_id
1 'polypeptide(L)'
;MKKILLFLFLTAPIFFFSCASIEDALDVKKPAYKETKEYTSMGEDSSLLRAINNAKVGAIRQGVIDIIGLQTEQSNYQKIKSIIYDTEYPNKYVVNEKMDVLQKSKNGEVYIIKIKIPVKMNEVSAALSSAGISSGSPSSGASMDDIVFGNGKTQESFNAAQKPKDADLILKEAQASAEGKKNLQFLNNYIENMTYMVFDAEESDADRFLLKAAVETGNAFLLKQGYRAIDSKEVEKLKKDNALIYQESTDEGMSAIQLIAQKLNADVYMEIDAVTEGGYETSGYYGSAKITLKIFNPSTGELLGSVPYTSQKTFSRVSSYDAQSNAIQSAVNKALPMAVDQAKILLAKAYSRGIRYEIIINETPDSKSMARFRKALNGNVNDIKTLYQSSAQTKYAVSFFGTIDDLEAVIYDTADSVPGFENIKLVMLRGKTLTFKSGF
;
A
#
# COMPACT_ATOMS: atom_id res chain seq x y z
N MET A 1 35.06 94.22 7.48
CA MET A 1 35.48 94.84 6.21
C MET A 1 35.38 93.81 5.10
N LYS A 2 34.82 94.25 3.97
CA LYS A 2 34.68 93.61 2.65
C LYS A 2 35.55 92.37 2.37
N LYS A 3 34.92 91.31 1.86
CA LYS A 3 35.14 90.85 0.48
C LYS A 3 33.85 90.28 -0.09
N ILE A 4 33.59 90.74 -1.30
CA ILE A 4 32.43 90.55 -2.18
C ILE A 4 32.92 89.73 -3.39
N LEU A 5 31.97 89.15 -4.12
CA LEU A 5 32.04 88.62 -5.50
C LEU A 5 32.46 87.14 -5.62
N LEU A 6 31.82 86.28 -6.43
CA LEU A 6 30.96 86.49 -7.59
C LEU A 6 30.09 85.24 -7.84
N PHE A 7 28.87 85.50 -8.30
CA PHE A 7 27.88 84.62 -8.92
C PHE A 7 28.42 83.59 -9.91
N LEU A 8 27.79 82.40 -9.94
CA LEU A 8 27.21 81.91 -11.20
C LEU A 8 25.92 81.13 -10.92
N PHE A 9 24.81 81.76 -11.30
CA PHE A 9 23.48 81.18 -11.41
C PHE A 9 23.42 80.30 -12.66
N LEU A 10 22.94 79.06 -12.53
CA LEU A 10 22.24 78.39 -13.62
C LEU A 10 20.97 77.74 -13.06
N THR A 11 19.85 78.30 -13.50
CA THR A 11 18.47 77.93 -13.18
C THR A 11 18.00 76.72 -14.00
N ALA A 12 17.37 75.74 -13.37
CA ALA A 12 16.19 75.03 -13.91
C ALA A 12 15.59 74.10 -12.82
N PRO A 13 14.26 73.86 -12.84
CA PRO A 13 13.44 73.68 -11.64
C PRO A 13 13.30 72.20 -11.24
N ILE A 14 13.33 71.91 -9.93
CA ILE A 14 12.87 70.61 -9.42
C ILE A 14 11.67 70.87 -8.53
N PHE A 15 10.56 70.29 -8.99
CA PHE A 15 9.24 70.28 -8.37
C PHE A 15 9.27 69.87 -6.90
N PHE A 16 8.48 70.57 -6.09
CA PHE A 16 8.03 70.12 -4.79
C PHE A 16 7.25 68.80 -4.95
N PHE A 17 7.65 67.74 -4.24
CA PHE A 17 6.71 66.77 -3.69
C PHE A 17 7.25 66.19 -2.38
N SER A 18 6.46 66.43 -1.33
CA SER A 18 6.25 65.64 -0.10
C SER A 18 7.16 64.43 0.13
N CYS A 19 7.80 64.37 1.30
CA CYS A 19 8.26 63.12 1.90
C CYS A 19 7.06 62.23 2.25
N ALA A 20 6.54 61.52 1.26
CA ALA A 20 5.93 60.21 1.48
C ALA A 20 7.05 59.18 1.31
N SER A 21 7.35 58.46 2.39
CA SER A 21 8.30 57.35 2.35
C SER A 21 7.91 56.38 1.24
N ILE A 22 8.87 56.08 0.39
CA ILE A 22 8.79 55.12 -0.70
C ILE A 22 8.72 53.72 -0.07
N GLU A 23 7.50 53.29 0.27
CA GLU A 23 7.12 51.90 0.49
C GLU A 23 6.13 51.51 -0.60
N ASP A 24 6.50 51.62 -1.89
CA ASP A 24 5.76 50.94 -2.96
C ASP A 24 6.55 50.96 -4.27
N ALA A 25 7.55 50.08 -4.40
CA ALA A 25 8.14 49.73 -5.71
C ALA A 25 9.06 48.50 -5.64
N LEU A 26 8.70 47.44 -4.91
CA LEU A 26 9.20 46.08 -5.13
C LEU A 26 8.13 45.08 -4.66
N ASP A 27 6.98 45.08 -5.33
CA ASP A 27 5.96 44.03 -5.19
C ASP A 27 6.48 42.73 -5.84
N VAL A 28 7.39 42.06 -5.13
CA VAL A 28 7.56 40.62 -5.29
C VAL A 28 6.48 40.01 -4.40
N LYS A 29 5.35 39.61 -4.99
CA LYS A 29 4.34 38.76 -4.35
C LYS A 29 5.02 37.58 -3.68
N LYS A 30 5.28 37.69 -2.37
CA LYS A 30 5.65 36.54 -1.53
C LYS A 30 4.48 35.56 -1.58
N PRO A 31 4.71 34.28 -1.88
CA PRO A 31 3.62 33.31 -1.80
C PRO A 31 3.15 33.26 -0.34
N ALA A 32 1.86 33.51 -0.11
CA ALA A 32 1.26 33.39 1.21
C ALA A 32 1.10 31.91 1.56
N TYR A 33 2.14 31.31 2.14
CA TYR A 33 2.05 29.99 2.75
C TYR A 33 1.26 30.08 4.06
N LYS A 34 0.55 29.00 4.45
CA LYS A 34 0.10 28.86 5.84
C LYS A 34 1.35 29.03 6.73
N GLU A 35 1.25 29.90 7.74
CA GLU A 35 2.36 30.34 8.60
C GLU A 35 3.24 29.18 9.09
N THR A 36 2.63 28.01 9.30
CA THR A 36 3.31 26.74 9.56
C THR A 36 2.69 25.57 8.79
N LYS A 37 3.50 24.57 8.39
CA LYS A 37 3.04 23.28 7.83
C LYS A 37 3.62 22.10 8.62
N GLU A 38 2.80 21.10 8.90
CA GLU A 38 3.19 19.94 9.70
C GLU A 38 3.92 18.89 8.86
N TYR A 39 5.03 18.39 9.40
CA TYR A 39 5.82 17.32 8.77
C TYR A 39 6.13 16.24 9.80
N THR A 40 6.22 15.01 9.31
CA THR A 40 6.67 13.87 10.11
C THR A 40 8.07 13.49 9.66
N SER A 41 8.96 13.35 10.62
CA SER A 41 10.38 13.10 10.37
C SER A 41 10.99 12.28 11.49
N MET A 42 12.07 11.57 11.17
CA MET A 42 12.79 10.73 12.11
C MET A 42 14.23 11.19 12.19
N GLY A 43 14.83 11.04 13.37
CA GLY A 43 16.25 11.27 13.58
C GLY A 43 16.83 10.16 14.44
N GLU A 44 18.08 9.83 14.14
CA GLU A 44 18.87 8.89 14.92
C GLU A 44 20.20 9.51 15.31
N ASP A 45 20.69 9.17 16.49
CA ASP A 45 22.03 9.52 16.97
C ASP A 45 22.36 8.71 18.23
N SER A 46 23.63 8.57 18.60
CA SER A 46 24.03 7.99 19.88
C SER A 46 23.59 8.83 21.09
N SER A 47 23.24 10.10 20.87
CA SER A 47 22.61 11.00 21.83
C SER A 47 21.16 11.27 21.48
N LEU A 48 20.25 11.04 22.44
CA LEU A 48 18.83 11.35 22.28
C LEU A 48 18.58 12.81 21.85
N LEU A 49 19.36 13.76 22.35
CA LEU A 49 19.21 15.17 22.00
C LEU A 49 19.57 15.43 20.53
N ARG A 50 20.62 14.78 20.04
CA ARG A 50 21.02 14.87 18.64
C ARG A 50 20.04 14.14 17.73
N ALA A 51 19.49 13.00 18.15
CA ALA A 51 18.42 12.31 17.44
C ALA A 51 17.17 13.22 17.28
N ILE A 52 16.79 13.97 18.32
CA ILE A 52 15.71 14.98 18.24
C ILE A 52 16.05 16.09 17.24
N ASN A 53 17.28 16.61 17.28
CA ASN A 53 17.70 17.66 16.36
C ASN A 53 17.73 17.16 14.91
N ASN A 54 18.22 15.94 14.66
CA ASN A 54 18.24 15.29 13.35
C ASN A 54 16.81 15.12 12.81
N ALA A 55 15.86 14.74 13.66
CA ALA A 55 14.46 14.65 13.28
C ALA A 55 13.91 16.03 12.86
N LYS A 56 14.15 17.08 13.67
CA LYS A 56 13.73 18.45 13.33
C LYS A 56 14.33 18.92 11.99
N VAL A 57 15.61 18.66 11.75
CA VAL A 57 16.27 18.96 10.46
C VAL A 57 15.61 18.20 9.31
N GLY A 58 15.21 16.95 9.52
CA GLY A 58 14.44 16.16 8.55
C GLY A 58 13.10 16.82 8.19
N ALA A 59 12.35 17.33 9.17
CA ALA A 59 11.11 18.08 8.92
C ALA A 59 11.37 19.38 8.15
N ILE A 60 12.39 20.14 8.54
CA ILE A 60 12.77 21.40 7.88
C ILE A 60 13.14 21.13 6.41
N ARG A 61 13.85 20.05 6.12
CA ARG A 61 14.19 19.63 4.76
C ARG A 61 12.96 19.34 3.91
N GLN A 62 11.94 18.68 4.45
CA GLN A 62 10.66 18.50 3.75
C GLN A 62 10.00 19.86 3.44
N GLY A 63 10.06 20.81 4.39
CA GLY A 63 9.62 22.20 4.16
C GLY A 63 10.40 22.92 3.06
N VAL A 64 11.72 22.75 3.01
CA VAL A 64 12.56 23.30 1.91
C VAL A 64 12.13 22.71 0.56
N ILE A 65 12.00 21.38 0.47
CA ILE A 65 11.59 20.69 -0.76
C ILE A 65 10.22 21.20 -1.24
N ASP A 66 9.28 21.43 -0.33
CA ASP A 66 7.97 21.99 -0.67
C ASP A 66 8.03 23.42 -1.22
N ILE A 67 9.06 24.20 -0.87
CA ILE A 67 9.22 25.60 -1.32
C ILE A 67 9.95 25.66 -2.67
N ILE A 68 11.03 24.89 -2.87
CA ILE A 68 11.92 25.04 -4.03
C ILE A 68 11.92 23.83 -4.99
N GLY A 69 11.29 22.72 -4.60
CA GLY A 69 11.32 21.46 -5.33
C GLY A 69 12.59 20.63 -5.07
N LEU A 70 12.47 19.30 -5.22
CA LEU A 70 13.56 18.36 -4.95
C LEU A 70 14.81 18.63 -5.80
N GLN A 71 14.65 18.87 -7.10
CA GLN A 71 15.79 19.05 -7.99
C GLN A 71 16.62 20.30 -7.62
N THR A 72 15.94 21.37 -7.22
CA THR A 72 16.57 22.61 -6.75
C THR A 72 17.27 22.38 -5.40
N GLU A 73 16.65 21.61 -4.49
CA GLU A 73 17.25 21.22 -3.21
C GLU A 73 18.53 20.41 -3.40
N GLN A 74 18.51 19.44 -4.31
CA GLN A 74 19.67 18.59 -4.60
C GLN A 74 20.82 19.40 -5.23
N SER A 75 20.50 20.24 -6.20
CA SER A 75 21.48 21.07 -6.93
C SER A 75 22.13 22.13 -6.03
N ASN A 76 21.39 22.63 -5.03
CA ASN A 76 21.88 23.64 -4.10
C ASN A 76 22.22 23.07 -2.72
N TYR A 77 22.31 21.74 -2.58
CA TYR A 77 22.34 21.09 -1.28
C TYR A 77 23.46 21.60 -0.37
N GLN A 78 24.68 21.79 -0.88
CA GLN A 78 25.79 22.26 -0.05
C GLN A 78 25.55 23.68 0.51
N LYS A 79 24.89 24.52 -0.28
CA LYS A 79 24.53 25.89 0.11
C LYS A 79 23.35 25.90 1.10
N ILE A 80 22.37 25.03 0.90
CA ILE A 80 21.24 24.88 1.83
C ILE A 80 21.71 24.25 3.14
N LYS A 81 22.62 23.28 3.06
CA LYS A 81 23.20 22.62 4.23
C LYS A 81 23.86 23.65 5.14
N SER A 82 24.71 24.53 4.64
CA SER A 82 25.39 25.53 5.48
C SER A 82 24.48 26.61 6.09
N ILE A 83 23.27 26.81 5.55
CA ILE A 83 22.36 27.90 5.96
C ILE A 83 21.21 27.38 6.83
N ILE A 84 20.75 26.15 6.57
CA ILE A 84 19.50 25.61 7.13
C ILE A 84 19.70 24.26 7.82
N TYR A 85 20.46 23.31 7.23
CA TYR A 85 20.52 21.93 7.76
C TYR A 85 21.64 21.70 8.78
N ASP A 86 22.75 22.42 8.66
CA ASP A 86 23.91 22.36 9.55
C ASP A 86 23.77 23.43 10.62
N THR A 87 22.69 23.32 11.40
CA THR A 87 22.36 24.24 12.49
C THR A 87 22.32 23.50 13.81
N GLU A 88 23.05 24.01 14.79
CA GLU A 88 22.93 23.55 16.19
C GLU A 88 21.56 23.92 16.80
N TYR A 89 20.81 24.81 16.14
CA TYR A 89 19.55 25.38 16.62
C TYR A 89 18.43 25.23 15.57
N PRO A 90 17.96 23.99 15.27
CA PRO A 90 16.85 23.76 14.33
C PRO A 90 15.54 24.45 14.77
N ASN A 91 15.45 24.79 16.07
CA ASN A 91 14.36 25.51 16.72
C ASN A 91 13.96 26.83 16.02
N LYS A 92 14.87 27.45 15.25
CA LYS A 92 14.57 28.66 14.48
C LYS A 92 13.48 28.43 13.43
N TYR A 93 13.44 27.24 12.83
CA TYR A 93 12.58 26.93 11.67
C TYR A 93 11.36 26.07 12.03
N VAL A 94 11.16 25.75 13.32
CA VAL A 94 10.08 24.88 13.78
C VAL A 94 9.36 25.45 15.00
N VAL A 95 8.12 25.01 15.24
CA VAL A 95 7.36 25.36 16.45
C VAL A 95 7.49 24.23 17.47
N ASN A 96 8.50 24.32 18.34
CA ASN A 96 8.82 23.27 19.32
C ASN A 96 7.68 22.95 20.29
N GLU A 97 6.89 23.95 20.68
CA GLU A 97 5.78 23.79 21.63
C GLU A 97 4.66 22.89 21.07
N LYS A 98 4.64 22.69 19.75
CA LYS A 98 3.68 21.84 19.03
C LYS A 98 4.35 20.58 18.47
N MET A 99 5.53 20.22 18.97
CA MET A 99 6.22 19.00 18.57
C MET A 99 5.61 17.79 19.29
N ASP A 100 5.03 16.88 18.53
CA ASP A 100 4.54 15.60 19.04
C ASP A 100 5.60 14.51 18.81
N VAL A 101 6.02 13.86 19.88
CA VAL A 101 6.86 12.66 19.79
C VAL A 101 5.95 11.47 19.50
N LEU A 102 5.95 11.03 18.24
CA LEU A 102 5.15 9.88 17.82
C LEU A 102 5.77 8.57 18.30
N GLN A 103 7.11 8.51 18.37
CA GLN A 103 7.83 7.31 18.76
C GLN A 103 9.24 7.64 19.26
N LYS A 104 9.68 6.91 20.28
CA LYS A 104 11.03 6.96 20.83
C LYS A 104 11.49 5.54 21.17
N SER A 105 12.61 5.12 20.60
CA SER A 105 13.23 3.82 20.88
C SER A 105 14.75 3.96 21.03
N LYS A 106 15.37 2.98 21.66
CA LYS A 106 16.83 2.84 21.74
C LYS A 106 17.20 1.44 21.26
N ASN A 107 18.01 1.36 20.21
CA ASN A 107 18.51 0.11 19.66
C ASN A 107 20.03 0.08 19.82
N GLY A 108 20.53 -0.76 20.72
CA GLY A 108 21.93 -0.73 21.14
C GLY A 108 22.33 0.64 21.71
N GLU A 109 23.35 1.27 21.11
CA GLU A 109 23.82 2.61 21.50
C GLU A 109 23.10 3.76 20.78
N VAL A 110 22.19 3.48 19.83
CA VAL A 110 21.54 4.48 19.00
C VAL A 110 20.12 4.79 19.49
N TYR A 111 19.81 6.07 19.68
CA TYR A 111 18.46 6.56 19.89
C TYR A 111 17.80 6.83 18.56
N ILE A 112 16.55 6.38 18.40
CA ILE A 112 15.71 6.65 17.24
C ILE A 112 14.46 7.38 17.72
N ILE A 113 14.15 8.53 17.13
CA ILE A 113 12.96 9.30 17.48
C ILE A 113 12.21 9.74 16.22
N LYS A 114 10.89 9.51 16.21
CA LYS A 114 9.97 10.01 15.20
C LYS A 114 9.14 11.13 15.81
N ILE A 115 9.13 12.28 15.15
CA ILE A 115 8.36 13.44 15.57
C ILE A 115 7.41 13.89 14.46
N LYS A 116 6.29 14.45 14.86
CA LYS A 116 5.45 15.31 14.03
C LYS A 116 5.66 16.73 14.52
N ILE A 117 6.05 17.65 13.65
CA ILE A 117 6.37 19.02 14.06
C ILE A 117 5.95 20.04 12.99
N PRO A 118 5.36 21.18 13.39
CA PRO A 118 5.11 22.30 12.47
C PRO A 118 6.42 23.01 12.11
N VAL A 119 6.67 23.16 10.81
CA VAL A 119 7.78 23.94 10.24
C VAL A 119 7.26 25.33 9.86
N LYS A 120 8.03 26.36 10.21
CA LYS A 120 7.73 27.77 9.94
C LYS A 120 8.13 28.11 8.50
N MET A 121 7.16 28.05 7.59
CA MET A 121 7.43 28.09 6.15
C MET A 121 7.94 29.46 5.68
N ASN A 122 7.54 30.54 6.35
CA ASN A 122 8.00 31.90 6.04
C ASN A 122 9.49 32.09 6.36
N GLU A 123 9.96 31.51 7.45
CA GLU A 123 11.33 31.59 7.95
C GLU A 123 12.26 30.73 7.11
N VAL A 124 11.78 29.56 6.69
CA VAL A 124 12.49 28.71 5.71
C VAL A 124 12.57 29.43 4.36
N SER A 125 11.46 29.99 3.88
CA SER A 125 11.42 30.75 2.62
C SER A 125 12.31 32.00 2.66
N ALA A 126 12.34 32.74 3.77
CA ALA A 126 13.20 33.89 3.97
C ALA A 126 14.69 33.50 3.98
N ALA A 127 15.04 32.39 4.64
CA ALA A 127 16.40 31.86 4.63
C ALA A 127 16.85 31.48 3.21
N LEU A 128 16.00 30.79 2.44
CA LEU A 128 16.27 30.42 1.05
C LEU A 128 16.40 31.65 0.13
N SER A 129 15.51 32.63 0.29
CA SER A 129 15.53 33.88 -0.47
C SER A 129 16.79 34.70 -0.18
N SER A 130 17.22 34.78 1.09
CA SER A 130 18.46 35.45 1.47
C SER A 130 19.72 34.77 0.90
N ALA A 131 19.63 33.48 0.59
CA ALA A 131 20.67 32.71 -0.08
C ALA A 131 20.62 32.86 -1.62
N GLY A 132 19.70 33.65 -2.17
CA GLY A 132 19.46 33.77 -3.61
C GLY A 132 18.86 32.51 -4.24
N ILE A 133 18.20 31.67 -3.43
CA ILE A 133 17.50 30.45 -3.89
C ILE A 133 16.01 30.79 -3.94
N SER A 134 15.52 31.19 -5.11
CA SER A 134 14.10 31.51 -5.32
C SER A 134 13.28 30.28 -5.72
N SER A 135 11.98 30.33 -5.46
CA SER A 135 11.01 29.37 -6.00
C SER A 135 11.18 29.26 -7.51
N GLY A 136 11.52 28.08 -8.02
CA GLY A 136 11.27 27.79 -9.43
C GLY A 136 9.77 27.96 -9.67
N SER A 137 9.37 28.55 -10.81
CA SER A 137 7.99 28.38 -11.29
C SER A 137 7.65 26.88 -11.23
N PRO A 138 6.43 26.50 -10.81
CA PRO A 138 6.01 25.11 -10.91
C PRO A 138 5.95 24.78 -12.40
N SER A 139 7.05 24.26 -12.94
CA SER A 139 7.07 23.68 -14.26
C SER A 139 6.10 22.51 -14.21
N SER A 140 5.06 22.59 -15.03
CA SER A 140 4.31 21.43 -15.48
C SER A 140 5.31 20.37 -15.95
N GLY A 141 5.37 19.25 -15.24
CA GLY A 141 6.17 18.08 -15.59
C GLY A 141 7.14 17.70 -14.47
N ALA A 142 6.92 16.51 -13.91
CA ALA A 142 7.72 15.81 -12.89
C ALA A 142 7.64 16.31 -11.45
N SER A 143 6.58 15.87 -10.77
CA SER A 143 6.63 15.65 -9.31
C SER A 143 7.57 14.48 -8.96
N MET A 144 7.88 14.29 -7.67
CA MET A 144 8.66 13.14 -7.18
C MET A 144 8.08 11.78 -7.62
N ASP A 145 6.80 11.73 -8.02
CA ASP A 145 6.21 10.56 -8.67
C ASP A 145 6.92 10.24 -10.00
N ASP A 146 7.23 11.21 -10.89
CA ASP A 146 7.79 10.90 -12.23
C ASP A 146 9.26 10.41 -12.20
N ILE A 147 10.01 10.71 -11.14
CA ILE A 147 11.41 10.22 -10.99
C ILE A 147 11.42 8.78 -10.42
N VAL A 148 10.38 8.38 -9.68
CA VAL A 148 10.18 7.01 -9.15
C VAL A 148 9.45 6.11 -10.17
N PHE A 149 8.55 6.71 -10.97
CA PHE A 149 7.79 6.08 -12.06
C PHE A 149 8.42 6.40 -13.42
N GLY A 150 9.69 6.06 -13.60
CA GLY A 150 10.34 6.16 -14.90
C GLY A 150 9.55 5.45 -16.00
N ASN A 151 9.11 6.22 -17.00
CA ASN A 151 8.69 5.76 -18.31
C ASN A 151 9.94 5.31 -19.09
N GLY A 152 10.51 4.18 -18.67
CA GLY A 152 11.61 3.52 -19.35
C GLY A 152 11.05 2.57 -20.41
N LYS A 153 11.12 2.98 -21.68
CA LYS A 153 11.04 2.03 -22.78
C LYS A 153 12.27 1.13 -22.72
N THR A 154 12.06 -0.12 -22.34
CA THR A 154 12.99 -1.22 -22.63
C THR A 154 12.17 -2.40 -23.13
N GLN A 155 12.23 -2.58 -24.45
CA GLN A 155 11.95 -3.87 -25.07
C GLN A 155 13.01 -4.84 -24.55
N GLU A 156 12.59 -5.93 -23.92
CA GLU A 156 13.29 -7.20 -24.05
C GLU A 156 12.30 -8.36 -23.89
N SER A 157 12.28 -9.16 -24.94
CA SER A 157 11.31 -10.19 -25.24
C SER A 157 11.61 -11.45 -24.42
N PHE A 158 10.68 -11.87 -23.56
CA PHE A 158 10.67 -13.24 -23.07
C PHE A 158 9.87 -14.12 -24.02
N ASN A 159 10.58 -14.81 -24.90
CA ASN A 159 10.05 -15.96 -25.63
C ASN A 159 9.87 -17.12 -24.65
N ALA A 160 8.64 -17.36 -24.21
CA ALA A 160 8.22 -18.62 -23.60
C ALA A 160 7.31 -19.36 -24.58
N ALA A 161 7.95 -20.00 -25.57
CA ALA A 161 7.29 -20.99 -26.41
C ALA A 161 7.20 -22.32 -25.65
N GLN A 162 6.01 -22.63 -25.14
CA GLN A 162 5.37 -23.96 -25.20
C GLN A 162 4.02 -23.91 -24.47
N LYS A 163 2.97 -23.52 -25.21
CA LYS A 163 1.57 -23.69 -24.81
C LYS A 163 1.15 -25.16 -25.01
N PRO A 164 0.52 -25.83 -24.03
CA PRO A 164 -0.26 -27.02 -24.30
C PRO A 164 -1.48 -26.62 -25.14
N LYS A 165 -1.60 -27.19 -26.34
CA LYS A 165 -2.62 -26.86 -27.35
C LYS A 165 -4.07 -27.06 -26.88
N ASP A 166 -4.29 -27.73 -25.75
CA ASP A 166 -5.62 -28.11 -25.28
C ASP A 166 -6.32 -26.99 -24.49
N ALA A 167 -5.57 -26.12 -23.80
CA ALA A 167 -6.17 -25.04 -23.00
C ALA A 167 -6.76 -23.91 -23.87
N ASP A 168 -6.11 -23.59 -24.98
CA ASP A 168 -6.59 -22.58 -25.94
C ASP A 168 -7.84 -23.07 -26.70
N LEU A 169 -7.99 -24.39 -26.91
CA LEU A 169 -9.17 -25.00 -27.53
C LEU A 169 -10.37 -24.97 -26.58
N ILE A 170 -10.18 -25.37 -25.31
CA ILE A 170 -11.22 -25.29 -24.28
C ILE A 170 -11.69 -23.85 -24.07
N LEU A 171 -10.76 -22.88 -24.09
CA LEU A 171 -11.10 -21.46 -23.95
C LEU A 171 -11.87 -20.93 -25.18
N LYS A 172 -11.53 -21.38 -26.39
CA LYS A 172 -12.26 -21.03 -27.63
C LYS A 172 -13.65 -21.66 -27.71
N GLU A 173 -13.81 -22.90 -27.27
CA GLU A 173 -15.13 -23.57 -27.22
C GLU A 173 -16.02 -22.97 -26.12
N ALA A 174 -15.45 -22.64 -24.96
CA ALA A 174 -16.13 -21.88 -23.92
C ALA A 174 -16.52 -20.46 -24.38
N GLN A 175 -15.79 -19.85 -25.32
CA GLN A 175 -16.16 -18.55 -25.91
C GLN A 175 -17.33 -18.64 -26.92
N ALA A 176 -17.65 -19.83 -27.43
CA ALA A 176 -18.60 -20.00 -28.53
C ALA A 176 -20.07 -20.17 -28.08
N SER A 177 -20.34 -20.67 -26.87
CA SER A 177 -21.69 -20.81 -26.34
C SER A 177 -22.18 -19.53 -25.64
N ALA A 178 -23.50 -19.26 -25.66
CA ALA A 178 -24.08 -18.12 -24.96
C ALA A 178 -23.81 -18.17 -23.44
N GLU A 179 -23.84 -19.37 -22.88
CA GLU A 179 -23.53 -19.64 -21.47
C GLU A 179 -22.05 -19.42 -21.16
N GLY A 180 -21.14 -19.84 -22.03
CA GLY A 180 -19.72 -19.60 -21.84
C GLY A 180 -19.33 -18.13 -21.99
N LYS A 181 -20.03 -17.34 -22.85
CA LYS A 181 -19.91 -15.87 -22.88
C LYS A 181 -20.38 -15.23 -21.57
N LYS A 182 -21.50 -15.69 -21.01
CA LYS A 182 -22.00 -15.22 -19.69
C LYS A 182 -21.00 -15.53 -18.57
N ASN A 183 -20.45 -16.75 -18.56
CA ASN A 183 -19.46 -17.19 -17.57
C ASN A 183 -18.16 -16.37 -17.65
N LEU A 184 -17.70 -16.04 -18.86
CA LEU A 184 -16.54 -15.18 -19.07
C LEU A 184 -16.79 -13.74 -18.63
N GLN A 185 -17.97 -13.19 -18.91
CA GLN A 185 -18.34 -11.86 -18.42
C GLN A 185 -18.41 -11.82 -16.90
N PHE A 186 -19.01 -12.84 -16.28
CA PHE A 186 -19.04 -12.97 -14.82
C PHE A 186 -17.63 -13.04 -14.23
N LEU A 187 -16.76 -13.88 -14.80
CA LEU A 187 -15.38 -14.04 -14.33
C LEU A 187 -14.57 -12.74 -14.50
N ASN A 188 -14.72 -12.04 -15.63
CA ASN A 188 -14.05 -10.76 -15.84
C ASN A 188 -14.52 -9.72 -14.82
N ASN A 189 -15.83 -9.58 -14.62
CA ASN A 189 -16.39 -8.67 -13.62
C ASN A 189 -15.91 -9.03 -12.20
N TYR A 190 -15.81 -10.32 -11.90
CA TYR A 190 -15.29 -10.79 -10.62
C TYR A 190 -13.81 -10.39 -10.43
N ILE A 191 -12.98 -10.61 -11.44
CA ILE A 191 -11.53 -10.27 -11.42
C ILE A 191 -11.30 -8.76 -11.31
N GLU A 192 -12.13 -7.96 -11.99
CA GLU A 192 -12.03 -6.49 -11.94
C GLU A 192 -12.40 -5.92 -10.57
N ASN A 193 -13.28 -6.59 -9.83
CA ASN A 193 -13.81 -6.12 -8.55
C ASN A 193 -13.23 -6.84 -7.33
N MET A 194 -12.07 -7.51 -7.49
CA MET A 194 -11.42 -8.25 -6.43
C MET A 194 -10.99 -7.34 -5.28
N THR A 195 -11.15 -7.87 -4.07
CA THR A 195 -10.69 -7.27 -2.83
C THR A 195 -9.38 -7.92 -2.40
N TYR A 196 -8.35 -7.11 -2.25
CA TYR A 196 -7.01 -7.53 -1.85
C TYR A 196 -6.79 -7.30 -0.36
N MET A 197 -6.15 -8.24 0.31
CA MET A 197 -5.61 -8.07 1.65
C MET A 197 -4.09 -8.14 1.61
N VAL A 198 -3.39 -7.21 2.25
CA VAL A 198 -1.92 -7.21 2.33
C VAL A 198 -1.51 -7.27 3.79
N PHE A 199 -0.53 -8.11 4.12
CA PHE A 199 -0.03 -8.29 5.48
C PHE A 199 1.46 -8.64 5.49
N ASP A 200 2.12 -8.49 6.64
CA ASP A 200 3.53 -8.84 6.82
C ASP A 200 3.72 -10.30 7.22
N ALA A 201 4.80 -10.91 6.73
CA ALA A 201 5.21 -12.25 7.14
C ALA A 201 5.55 -12.31 8.63
N GLU A 202 5.07 -13.36 9.32
CA GLU A 202 5.31 -13.53 10.75
C GLU A 202 6.75 -13.93 11.08
N GLU A 203 7.47 -14.54 10.15
CA GLU A 203 8.87 -14.97 10.34
C GLU A 203 9.78 -14.30 9.31
N SER A 204 9.83 -12.97 9.34
CA SER A 204 10.65 -12.18 8.42
C SER A 204 11.91 -11.65 9.09
N ASP A 205 13.02 -11.59 8.33
CA ASP A 205 14.31 -11.07 8.78
C ASP A 205 14.35 -9.53 8.83
N ALA A 206 13.41 -8.85 8.18
CA ALA A 206 13.30 -7.40 8.23
C ALA A 206 12.72 -6.91 9.57
N ASP A 207 13.13 -5.70 9.95
CA ASP A 207 12.57 -5.01 11.11
C ASP A 207 11.05 -4.84 10.99
N ARG A 208 10.32 -5.02 12.11
CA ARG A 208 8.85 -5.01 12.11
C ARG A 208 8.24 -3.70 11.64
N PHE A 209 8.90 -2.57 11.88
CA PHE A 209 8.39 -1.28 11.43
C PHE A 209 8.59 -1.11 9.91
N LEU A 210 9.69 -1.65 9.37
CA LEU A 210 9.95 -1.70 7.94
C LEU A 210 8.89 -2.55 7.21
N LEU A 211 8.50 -3.68 7.79
CA LEU A 211 7.42 -4.52 7.25
C LEU A 211 6.05 -3.84 7.33
N LYS A 212 5.71 -3.20 8.45
CA LYS A 212 4.48 -2.40 8.55
C LYS A 212 4.44 -1.30 7.49
N ALA A 213 5.55 -0.59 7.29
CA ALA A 213 5.66 0.42 6.25
C ALA A 213 5.49 -0.18 4.84
N ALA A 214 6.00 -1.40 4.60
CA ALA A 214 5.79 -2.13 3.36
C ALA A 214 4.30 -2.41 3.11
N VAL A 215 3.58 -2.88 4.13
CA VAL A 215 2.14 -3.18 4.07
C VAL A 215 1.33 -1.90 3.85
N GLU A 216 1.62 -0.83 4.59
CA GLU A 216 0.96 0.48 4.42
C GLU A 216 1.19 1.04 3.01
N THR A 217 2.42 0.91 2.49
CA THR A 217 2.75 1.30 1.11
C THR A 217 1.95 0.47 0.10
N GLY A 218 1.82 -0.83 0.34
CA GLY A 218 1.05 -1.70 -0.53
C GLY A 218 -0.44 -1.36 -0.54
N ASN A 219 -1.05 -1.14 0.62
CA ASN A 219 -2.44 -0.71 0.72
C ASN A 219 -2.66 0.66 0.05
N ALA A 220 -1.77 1.62 0.28
CA ALA A 220 -1.84 2.93 -0.37
C ALA A 220 -1.74 2.82 -1.90
N PHE A 221 -0.86 1.96 -2.41
CA PHE A 221 -0.75 1.70 -3.84
C PHE A 221 -2.05 1.12 -4.42
N LEU A 222 -2.61 0.07 -3.78
CA LEU A 222 -3.84 -0.57 -4.25
C LEU A 222 -4.98 0.44 -4.37
N LEU A 223 -5.18 1.24 -3.32
CA LEU A 223 -6.20 2.28 -3.30
C LEU A 223 -5.93 3.38 -4.34
N LYS A 224 -4.68 3.82 -4.52
CA LYS A 224 -4.29 4.82 -5.54
C LYS A 224 -4.60 4.33 -6.96
N GLN A 225 -4.48 3.03 -7.22
CA GLN A 225 -4.78 2.41 -8.52
C GLN A 225 -6.26 2.02 -8.69
N GLY A 226 -7.13 2.32 -7.72
CA GLY A 226 -8.56 2.02 -7.78
C GLY A 226 -8.91 0.57 -7.43
N TYR A 227 -7.97 -0.22 -6.91
CA TYR A 227 -8.27 -1.56 -6.39
C TYR A 227 -8.95 -1.48 -5.02
N ARG A 228 -9.77 -2.48 -4.73
CA ARG A 228 -10.40 -2.64 -3.42
C ARG A 228 -9.37 -3.29 -2.50
N ALA A 229 -9.07 -2.64 -1.37
CA ALA A 229 -8.11 -3.15 -0.41
C ALA A 229 -8.70 -3.14 1.01
N ILE A 230 -8.38 -4.18 1.77
CA ILE A 230 -8.66 -4.26 3.19
C ILE A 230 -7.61 -3.45 3.96
N ASP A 231 -8.05 -2.57 4.87
CA ASP A 231 -7.13 -1.82 5.71
C ASP A 231 -6.33 -2.76 6.63
N SER A 232 -5.01 -2.65 6.57
CA SER A 232 -4.07 -3.33 7.46
C SER A 232 -4.38 -3.16 8.94
N LYS A 233 -4.97 -2.03 9.36
CA LYS A 233 -5.35 -1.82 10.76
C LYS A 233 -6.47 -2.74 11.21
N GLU A 234 -7.43 -3.04 10.33
CA GLU A 234 -8.50 -4.00 10.59
C GLU A 234 -7.92 -5.41 10.75
N VAL A 235 -6.96 -5.77 9.90
CA VAL A 235 -6.21 -7.03 9.98
C VAL A 235 -5.47 -7.13 11.31
N GLU A 236 -4.70 -6.12 11.70
CA GLU A 236 -3.96 -6.11 12.97
C GLU A 236 -4.89 -6.23 14.19
N LYS A 237 -6.03 -5.54 14.16
CA LYS A 237 -7.05 -5.63 15.20
C LYS A 237 -7.58 -7.05 15.33
N LEU A 238 -7.97 -7.67 14.22
CA LEU A 238 -8.46 -9.05 14.21
C LEU A 238 -7.38 -10.07 14.59
N LYS A 239 -6.11 -9.83 14.23
CA LYS A 239 -4.99 -10.67 14.70
C LYS A 239 -4.90 -10.66 16.22
N LYS A 240 -5.04 -9.49 16.86
CA LYS A 240 -5.02 -9.36 18.33
C LYS A 240 -6.24 -10.00 18.98
N ASP A 241 -7.43 -9.71 18.45
CA ASP A 241 -8.70 -10.20 19.00
C ASP A 241 -8.81 -11.73 18.88
N ASN A 242 -8.28 -12.31 17.80
CA ASN A 242 -8.32 -13.75 17.55
C ASN A 242 -7.11 -14.52 18.10
N ALA A 243 -6.08 -13.85 18.64
CA ALA A 243 -4.88 -14.53 19.18
C ALA A 243 -5.22 -15.49 20.33
N LEU A 244 -6.28 -15.19 21.10
CA LEU A 244 -6.77 -16.05 22.17
C LEU A 244 -7.58 -17.25 21.63
N ILE A 245 -8.39 -17.01 20.59
CA ILE A 245 -9.30 -18.02 19.98
C ILE A 245 -8.49 -19.05 19.17
N TYR A 246 -7.38 -18.62 18.54
CA TYR A 246 -6.53 -19.49 17.72
C TYR A 246 -5.80 -20.59 18.52
N GLN A 247 -5.57 -20.37 19.81
CA GLN A 247 -4.95 -21.37 20.67
C GLN A 247 -5.94 -22.48 21.08
N GLU A 248 -7.25 -22.24 20.94
CA GLU A 248 -8.31 -23.16 21.37
C GLU A 248 -8.94 -23.94 20.20
N SER A 249 -8.81 -23.47 18.95
CA SER A 249 -9.50 -24.03 17.77
C SER A 249 -8.62 -24.90 16.85
N THR A 250 -7.62 -25.60 17.40
CA THR A 250 -6.53 -26.33 16.72
C THR A 250 -6.95 -27.51 15.84
N ASP A 251 -8.23 -27.66 15.48
CA ASP A 251 -8.76 -28.83 14.77
C ASP A 251 -8.86 -28.68 13.24
N GLU A 252 -8.66 -27.49 12.63
CA GLU A 252 -8.94 -27.30 11.19
C GLU A 252 -7.74 -26.96 10.28
N GLY A 253 -6.49 -26.88 10.78
CA GLY A 253 -5.31 -26.66 9.92
C GLY A 253 -5.30 -25.34 9.12
N MET A 254 -6.26 -24.45 9.37
CA MET A 254 -6.42 -23.14 8.75
C MET A 254 -5.57 -22.09 9.50
N SER A 255 -4.74 -21.32 8.78
CA SER A 255 -3.90 -20.30 9.42
C SER A 255 -4.71 -19.09 9.91
N ALA A 256 -4.20 -18.38 10.93
CA ALA A 256 -4.81 -17.16 11.47
C ALA A 256 -5.09 -16.11 10.42
N ILE A 257 -4.15 -15.92 9.52
CA ILE A 257 -4.32 -14.95 8.45
C ILE A 257 -5.36 -15.40 7.44
N GLN A 258 -5.49 -16.70 7.17
CA GLN A 258 -6.51 -17.23 6.26
C GLN A 258 -7.91 -17.00 6.83
N LEU A 259 -8.14 -17.25 8.13
CA LEU A 259 -9.44 -16.97 8.75
C LEU A 259 -9.78 -15.48 8.72
N ILE A 260 -8.80 -14.61 8.96
CA ILE A 260 -9.01 -13.16 8.88
C ILE A 260 -9.35 -12.76 7.44
N ALA A 261 -8.63 -13.29 6.45
CA ALA A 261 -8.91 -13.05 5.03
C ALA A 261 -10.35 -13.45 4.67
N GLN A 262 -10.82 -14.62 5.14
CA GLN A 262 -12.19 -15.07 4.93
C GLN A 262 -13.23 -14.19 5.65
N LYS A 263 -12.95 -13.80 6.90
CA LYS A 263 -13.84 -12.95 7.71
C LYS A 263 -14.01 -11.56 7.10
N LEU A 264 -12.95 -11.01 6.52
CA LEU A 264 -12.94 -9.72 5.84
C LEU A 264 -13.35 -9.83 4.36
N ASN A 265 -13.71 -11.03 3.90
CA ASN A 265 -14.12 -11.31 2.52
C ASN A 265 -13.09 -10.84 1.48
N ALA A 266 -11.81 -11.08 1.76
CA ALA A 266 -10.76 -10.92 0.77
C ALA A 266 -10.97 -11.95 -0.35
N ASP A 267 -10.71 -11.56 -1.60
CA ASP A 267 -10.65 -12.48 -2.74
C ASP A 267 -9.24 -13.06 -2.91
N VAL A 268 -8.23 -12.26 -2.54
CA VAL A 268 -6.81 -12.62 -2.52
C VAL A 268 -6.17 -12.00 -1.30
N TYR A 269 -5.25 -12.74 -0.67
CA TYR A 269 -4.36 -12.15 0.32
C TYR A 269 -2.89 -12.31 -0.09
N MET A 270 -2.10 -11.27 0.20
CA MET A 270 -0.69 -11.17 -0.17
C MET A 270 0.17 -10.98 1.08
N GLU A 271 1.13 -11.88 1.27
CA GLU A 271 2.14 -11.80 2.31
C GLU A 271 3.36 -11.05 1.79
N ILE A 272 3.80 -10.02 2.52
CA ILE A 272 5.07 -9.34 2.26
C ILE A 272 6.11 -9.89 3.22
N ASP A 273 7.12 -10.55 2.67
CA ASP A 273 8.36 -10.88 3.34
C ASP A 273 9.48 -9.97 2.83
N ALA A 274 10.39 -9.55 3.70
CA ALA A 274 11.47 -8.66 3.34
C ALA A 274 12.78 -9.02 4.07
N VAL A 275 13.88 -8.76 3.37
CA VAL A 275 15.24 -8.73 3.92
C VAL A 275 15.83 -7.38 3.54
N THR A 276 16.34 -6.65 4.53
CA THR A 276 16.94 -5.33 4.31
C THR A 276 18.40 -5.31 4.70
N GLU A 277 19.20 -4.70 3.83
CA GLU A 277 20.61 -4.45 4.04
C GLU A 277 20.82 -2.94 4.09
N GLY A 278 21.69 -2.48 4.98
CA GLY A 278 21.92 -1.05 5.16
C GLY A 278 23.31 -0.80 5.72
N GLY A 279 23.86 0.36 5.39
CA GLY A 279 25.14 0.80 5.94
C GLY A 279 25.46 2.24 5.59
N TYR A 280 26.74 2.57 5.73
CA TYR A 280 27.29 3.87 5.39
C TYR A 280 28.38 3.70 4.33
N GLU A 281 28.31 4.50 3.26
CA GLU A 281 29.33 4.61 2.22
C GLU A 281 29.84 6.07 2.17
N THR A 282 30.92 6.31 1.42
CA THR A 282 31.66 7.60 1.39
C THR A 282 30.78 8.83 1.08
N SER A 283 29.59 8.63 0.51
CA SER A 283 28.63 9.67 0.09
C SER A 283 27.36 9.75 0.94
N GLY A 284 27.20 8.92 1.97
CA GLY A 284 26.03 8.90 2.86
C GLY A 284 25.57 7.50 3.26
N TYR A 285 24.41 7.42 3.89
CA TYR A 285 23.79 6.14 4.24
C TYR A 285 23.17 5.50 3.01
N TYR A 286 23.25 4.18 2.93
CA TYR A 286 22.58 3.40 1.89
C TYR A 286 21.68 2.33 2.50
N GLY A 287 20.72 1.90 1.70
CA GLY A 287 19.81 0.80 2.02
C GLY A 287 19.35 0.08 0.76
N SER A 288 19.21 -1.23 0.85
CA SER A 288 18.60 -2.08 -0.18
C SER A 288 17.63 -3.05 0.46
N ALA A 289 16.60 -3.43 -0.28
CA ALA A 289 15.58 -4.35 0.17
C ALA A 289 15.38 -5.46 -0.86
N LYS A 290 15.32 -6.69 -0.39
CA LYS A 290 14.83 -7.85 -1.13
C LYS A 290 13.48 -8.18 -0.54
N ILE A 291 12.42 -8.11 -1.33
CA ILE A 291 11.07 -8.46 -0.90
C ILE A 291 10.56 -9.66 -1.67
N THR A 292 9.67 -10.41 -1.06
CA THR A 292 8.90 -11.48 -1.70
C THR A 292 7.43 -11.25 -1.39
N LEU A 293 6.61 -11.08 -2.42
CA LEU A 293 5.16 -11.04 -2.31
C LEU A 293 4.60 -12.42 -2.63
N LYS A 294 4.11 -13.14 -1.61
CA LYS A 294 3.42 -14.42 -1.81
C LYS A 294 1.93 -14.19 -1.91
N ILE A 295 1.28 -14.79 -2.89
CA ILE A 295 -0.13 -14.57 -3.22
C ILE A 295 -0.90 -15.84 -2.87
N PHE A 296 -1.96 -15.72 -2.09
CA PHE A 296 -2.71 -16.87 -1.60
C PHE A 296 -4.21 -16.75 -1.86
N ASN A 297 -4.86 -17.91 -1.97
CA ASN A 297 -6.31 -18.03 -2.01
C ASN A 297 -6.88 -18.14 -0.58
N PRO A 298 -7.72 -17.19 -0.12
CA PRO A 298 -8.34 -17.22 1.21
C PRO A 298 -9.15 -18.49 1.50
N SER A 299 -9.82 -19.07 0.50
CA SER A 299 -10.70 -20.22 0.72
C SER A 299 -9.93 -21.52 0.92
N THR A 300 -8.83 -21.71 0.20
CA THR A 300 -8.06 -22.98 0.22
C THR A 300 -6.73 -22.89 0.96
N GLY A 301 -6.21 -21.70 1.21
CA GLY A 301 -4.85 -21.50 1.71
C GLY A 301 -3.77 -21.77 0.65
N GLU A 302 -4.16 -22.07 -0.60
CA GLU A 302 -3.24 -22.38 -1.68
C GLU A 302 -2.38 -21.18 -2.05
N LEU A 303 -1.06 -21.39 -2.15
CA LEU A 303 -0.13 -20.43 -2.74
C LEU A 303 -0.37 -20.38 -4.25
N LEU A 304 -0.95 -19.27 -4.70
CA LEU A 304 -1.21 -19.02 -6.11
C LEU A 304 0.09 -18.66 -6.84
N GLY A 305 0.90 -17.78 -6.25
CA GLY A 305 2.10 -17.27 -6.89
C GLY A 305 3.04 -16.56 -5.92
N SER A 306 4.22 -16.21 -6.42
CA SER A 306 5.24 -15.49 -5.67
C SER A 306 5.99 -14.52 -6.57
N VAL A 307 6.16 -13.27 -6.13
CA VAL A 307 6.89 -12.22 -6.83
C VAL A 307 8.07 -11.77 -5.97
N PRO A 308 9.28 -12.28 -6.25
CA PRO A 308 10.49 -11.74 -5.65
C PRO A 308 10.90 -10.45 -6.36
N TYR A 309 11.35 -9.45 -5.60
CA TYR A 309 11.90 -8.21 -6.15
C TYR A 309 13.03 -7.68 -5.29
N THR A 310 14.10 -7.21 -5.93
CA THR A 310 15.22 -6.57 -5.25
C THR A 310 15.28 -5.10 -5.67
N SER A 311 15.28 -4.20 -4.70
CA SER A 311 15.47 -2.78 -4.95
C SER A 311 16.90 -2.51 -5.42
N GLN A 312 17.08 -1.44 -6.18
CA GLN A 312 18.38 -0.80 -6.25
C GLN A 312 18.76 -0.23 -4.88
N LYS A 313 20.05 0.07 -4.67
CA LYS A 313 20.48 0.82 -3.50
C LYS A 313 19.80 2.19 -3.52
N THR A 314 19.14 2.51 -2.42
CA THR A 314 18.65 3.86 -2.15
C THR A 314 19.59 4.51 -1.17
N PHE A 315 19.64 5.84 -1.20
CA PHE A 315 20.56 6.61 -0.38
C PHE A 315 19.78 7.58 0.48
N SER A 316 20.21 7.71 1.73
CA SER A 316 19.72 8.72 2.64
C SER A 316 20.89 9.48 3.25
N ARG A 317 20.63 10.76 3.53
CA ARG A 317 21.54 11.61 4.30
C ARG A 317 21.16 11.68 5.77
N VAL A 318 20.05 11.05 6.15
CA VAL A 318 19.49 11.05 7.51
C VAL A 318 19.99 9.82 8.27
N SER A 319 19.74 8.62 7.74
CA SER A 319 20.10 7.37 8.40
C SER A 319 20.14 6.17 7.45
N SER A 320 20.78 5.08 7.89
CA SER A 320 20.71 3.80 7.18
C SER A 320 19.29 3.24 7.18
N TYR A 321 18.57 3.41 8.28
CA TYR A 321 17.19 2.97 8.40
C TYR A 321 16.24 3.70 7.44
N ASP A 322 16.40 5.02 7.27
CA ASP A 322 15.62 5.79 6.29
C ASP A 322 15.92 5.34 4.86
N ALA A 323 17.19 5.05 4.55
CA ALA A 323 17.55 4.44 3.27
C ALA A 323 16.88 3.05 3.11
N GLN A 324 16.89 2.19 4.12
CA GLN A 324 16.18 0.89 4.06
C GLN A 324 14.67 1.05 3.86
N SER A 325 14.04 2.02 4.52
CA SER A 325 12.62 2.33 4.33
C SER A 325 12.32 2.78 2.90
N ASN A 326 13.14 3.67 2.33
CA ASN A 326 13.02 4.09 0.94
C ASN A 326 13.20 2.91 -0.03
N ALA A 327 14.14 2.01 0.26
CA ALA A 327 14.37 0.79 -0.51
C ALA A 327 13.14 -0.13 -0.51
N ILE A 328 12.51 -0.34 0.65
CA ILE A 328 11.27 -1.12 0.76
C ILE A 328 10.14 -0.47 -0.03
N GLN A 329 9.91 0.83 0.15
CA GLN A 329 8.85 1.54 -0.56
C GLN A 329 9.04 1.42 -2.08
N SER A 330 10.28 1.59 -2.56
CA SER A 330 10.62 1.38 -3.97
C SER A 330 10.37 -0.05 -4.41
N ALA A 331 10.75 -1.04 -3.60
CA ALA A 331 10.57 -2.46 -3.93
C ALA A 331 9.09 -2.82 -4.03
N VAL A 332 8.29 -2.43 -3.02
CA VAL A 332 6.85 -2.72 -2.98
C VAL A 332 6.13 -2.06 -4.16
N ASN A 333 6.41 -0.78 -4.45
CA ASN A 333 5.78 -0.08 -5.57
C ASN A 333 6.08 -0.70 -6.94
N LYS A 334 7.19 -1.44 -7.09
CA LYS A 334 7.53 -2.15 -8.33
C LYS A 334 6.99 -3.58 -8.35
N ALA A 335 7.06 -4.30 -7.22
CA ALA A 335 6.63 -5.69 -7.13
C ALA A 335 5.11 -5.83 -7.07
N LEU A 336 4.41 -4.90 -6.42
CA LEU A 336 2.97 -5.01 -6.19
C LEU A 336 2.12 -4.97 -7.47
N PRO A 337 2.38 -4.10 -8.47
CA PRO A 337 1.69 -4.19 -9.76
C PRO A 337 1.86 -5.59 -10.40
N MET A 338 3.07 -6.17 -10.34
CA MET A 338 3.34 -7.50 -10.87
C MET A 338 2.55 -8.58 -10.11
N ALA A 339 2.48 -8.46 -8.78
CA ALA A 339 1.73 -9.38 -7.93
C ALA A 339 0.22 -9.30 -8.20
N VAL A 340 -0.31 -8.09 -8.40
CA VAL A 340 -1.72 -7.87 -8.78
C VAL A 340 -2.03 -8.53 -10.13
N ASP A 341 -1.20 -8.32 -11.14
CA ASP A 341 -1.39 -8.93 -12.46
C ASP A 341 -1.29 -10.47 -12.41
N GLN A 342 -0.31 -10.98 -11.65
CA GLN A 342 -0.17 -12.42 -11.45
C GLN A 342 -1.39 -13.00 -10.72
N ALA A 343 -1.90 -12.32 -9.68
CA ALA A 343 -3.09 -12.73 -8.96
C ALA A 343 -4.32 -12.82 -9.89
N LYS A 344 -4.53 -11.81 -10.74
CA LYS A 344 -5.62 -11.82 -11.74
C LYS A 344 -5.51 -13.01 -12.69
N ILE A 345 -4.32 -13.24 -13.27
CA ILE A 345 -4.10 -14.35 -14.22
C ILE A 345 -4.33 -15.70 -13.56
N LEU A 346 -3.78 -15.89 -12.36
CA LEU A 346 -3.86 -17.16 -11.63
C LEU A 346 -5.28 -17.44 -11.14
N LEU A 347 -6.00 -16.43 -10.65
CA LEU A 347 -7.40 -16.57 -10.29
C LEU A 347 -8.29 -16.83 -11.50
N ALA A 348 -8.06 -16.13 -12.62
CA ALA A 348 -8.77 -16.41 -13.86
C ALA A 348 -8.60 -17.87 -14.30
N LYS A 349 -7.37 -18.39 -14.17
CA LYS A 349 -7.06 -19.80 -14.46
C LYS A 349 -7.75 -20.74 -13.46
N ALA A 350 -7.66 -20.44 -12.17
CA ALA A 350 -8.27 -21.25 -11.12
C ALA A 350 -9.80 -21.31 -11.24
N TYR A 351 -10.43 -20.21 -11.66
CA TYR A 351 -11.89 -20.08 -11.79
C TYR A 351 -12.39 -20.28 -13.22
N SER A 352 -11.54 -20.76 -14.12
CA SER A 352 -11.92 -21.12 -15.50
C SER A 352 -13.05 -22.16 -15.57
N ARG A 353 -13.27 -22.91 -14.49
CA ARG A 353 -14.34 -23.92 -14.34
C ARG A 353 -15.45 -23.49 -13.36
N GLY A 354 -15.46 -22.24 -12.94
CA GLY A 354 -16.36 -21.68 -11.93
C GLY A 354 -15.60 -21.28 -10.67
N ILE A 355 -16.19 -20.39 -9.88
CA ILE A 355 -15.65 -20.01 -8.58
C ILE A 355 -15.83 -21.19 -7.63
N ARG A 356 -14.79 -21.51 -6.86
CA ARG A 356 -14.84 -22.56 -5.85
C ARG A 356 -15.54 -22.05 -4.59
N TYR A 357 -16.62 -22.73 -4.23
CA TYR A 357 -17.37 -22.59 -2.98
C TYR A 357 -17.26 -23.87 -2.14
N GLU A 358 -17.50 -23.74 -0.84
CA GLU A 358 -17.62 -24.87 0.07
C GLU A 358 -19.05 -24.96 0.61
N ILE A 359 -19.61 -26.16 0.58
CA ILE A 359 -20.91 -26.45 1.18
C ILE A 359 -20.68 -27.44 2.30
N ILE A 360 -21.11 -27.09 3.50
CA ILE A 360 -21.08 -27.95 4.67
C ILE A 360 -22.52 -28.28 5.01
N ILE A 361 -22.85 -29.56 5.14
CA ILE A 361 -24.16 -30.04 5.59
C ILE A 361 -23.93 -30.77 6.90
N ASN A 362 -24.45 -30.22 7.99
CA ASN A 362 -24.45 -30.82 9.31
C ASN A 362 -25.65 -31.74 9.50
N GLU A 363 -25.50 -32.73 10.39
CA GLU A 363 -26.50 -33.74 10.73
C GLU A 363 -26.98 -34.49 9.49
N THR A 364 -26.03 -35.04 8.74
CA THR A 364 -26.31 -35.58 7.41
C THR A 364 -27.26 -36.78 7.50
N PRO A 365 -28.26 -36.88 6.59
CA PRO A 365 -29.06 -38.08 6.47
C PRO A 365 -28.24 -39.27 5.97
N ASP A 366 -28.93 -40.36 5.64
CA ASP A 366 -28.28 -41.56 5.12
C ASP A 366 -27.50 -41.31 3.81
N SER A 367 -26.47 -42.13 3.56
CA SER A 367 -25.59 -41.97 2.40
C SER A 367 -26.30 -41.99 1.05
N LYS A 368 -27.48 -42.63 0.92
CA LYS A 368 -28.23 -42.62 -0.35
C LYS A 368 -28.87 -41.26 -0.58
N SER A 369 -29.43 -40.64 0.46
CA SER A 369 -29.99 -39.28 0.41
C SER A 369 -28.90 -38.27 0.04
N MET A 370 -27.74 -38.33 0.69
CA MET A 370 -26.58 -37.50 0.34
C MET A 370 -26.11 -37.71 -1.11
N ALA A 371 -26.11 -38.96 -1.60
CA ALA A 371 -25.73 -39.27 -2.98
C ALA A 371 -26.74 -38.72 -4.00
N ARG A 372 -28.05 -38.75 -3.70
CA ARG A 372 -29.10 -38.15 -4.52
C ARG A 372 -28.97 -36.63 -4.54
N PHE A 373 -28.77 -36.02 -3.38
CA PHE A 373 -28.53 -34.58 -3.26
C PHE A 373 -27.34 -34.13 -4.11
N ARG A 374 -26.19 -34.78 -3.94
CA ARG A 374 -24.99 -34.50 -4.76
C ARG A 374 -25.26 -34.66 -6.25
N LYS A 375 -26.00 -35.70 -6.66
CA LYS A 375 -26.32 -35.95 -8.07
C LYS A 375 -27.24 -34.87 -8.65
N ALA A 376 -28.25 -34.44 -7.88
CA ALA A 376 -29.15 -33.36 -8.27
C ALA A 376 -28.39 -32.03 -8.36
N LEU A 377 -27.56 -31.72 -7.35
CA LEU A 377 -26.76 -30.49 -7.30
C LEU A 377 -25.77 -30.43 -8.46
N ASN A 378 -25.13 -31.55 -8.83
CA ASN A 378 -24.23 -31.64 -9.98
C ASN A 378 -24.90 -31.27 -11.32
N GLY A 379 -26.23 -31.33 -11.42
CA GLY A 379 -26.97 -30.89 -12.60
C GLY A 379 -27.08 -29.36 -12.71
N ASN A 380 -26.89 -28.63 -11.60
CA ASN A 380 -27.11 -27.20 -11.50
C ASN A 380 -25.81 -26.40 -11.26
N VAL A 381 -24.67 -27.08 -11.10
CA VAL A 381 -23.35 -26.48 -10.84
C VAL A 381 -22.31 -27.02 -11.83
N ASN A 382 -21.16 -26.37 -11.95
CA ASN A 382 -20.14 -26.74 -12.93
C ASN A 382 -19.32 -27.98 -12.54
N ASP A 383 -19.05 -28.14 -11.24
CA ASP A 383 -18.36 -29.32 -10.68
C ASP A 383 -18.72 -29.47 -9.20
N ILE A 384 -18.79 -30.69 -8.69
CA ILE A 384 -18.94 -30.96 -7.26
C ILE A 384 -18.08 -32.15 -6.83
N LYS A 385 -17.32 -31.95 -5.76
CA LYS A 385 -16.44 -32.97 -5.16
C LYS A 385 -16.73 -33.11 -3.67
N THR A 386 -16.88 -34.36 -3.22
CA THR A 386 -16.95 -34.66 -1.79
C THR A 386 -15.54 -34.54 -1.20
N LEU A 387 -15.37 -33.65 -0.22
CA LEU A 387 -14.12 -33.53 0.53
C LEU A 387 -14.14 -34.44 1.75
N TYR A 388 -15.27 -34.48 2.45
CA TYR A 388 -15.48 -35.24 3.67
C TYR A 388 -16.94 -35.66 3.77
N GLN A 389 -17.20 -36.84 4.34
CA GLN A 389 -18.56 -37.31 4.62
C GLN A 389 -18.54 -38.23 5.84
N SER A 390 -19.37 -37.91 6.83
CA SER A 390 -19.68 -38.69 8.02
C SER A 390 -21.16 -38.50 8.35
N SER A 391 -21.68 -39.21 9.36
CA SER A 391 -23.04 -39.00 9.86
C SER A 391 -23.24 -37.63 10.52
N ALA A 392 -22.17 -37.02 11.04
CA ALA A 392 -22.24 -35.71 11.69
C ALA A 392 -22.19 -34.57 10.66
N GLN A 393 -21.41 -34.74 9.60
CA GLN A 393 -21.14 -33.67 8.64
C GLN A 393 -20.68 -34.21 7.28
N THR A 394 -21.14 -33.57 6.22
CA THR A 394 -20.62 -33.73 4.85
C THR A 394 -20.13 -32.39 4.33
N LYS A 395 -18.95 -32.38 3.71
CA LYS A 395 -18.33 -31.21 3.09
C LYS A 395 -18.14 -31.45 1.60
N TYR A 396 -18.68 -30.53 0.80
CA TYR A 396 -18.50 -30.48 -0.65
C TYR A 396 -17.67 -29.27 -1.04
N ALA A 397 -16.87 -29.44 -2.09
CA ALA A 397 -16.35 -28.36 -2.87
C ALA A 397 -17.13 -28.25 -4.18
N VAL A 398 -17.67 -27.08 -4.46
CA VAL A 398 -18.49 -26.80 -5.64
C VAL A 398 -17.81 -25.76 -6.50
N SER A 399 -17.76 -25.96 -7.82
CA SER A 399 -17.40 -24.91 -8.78
C SER A 399 -18.68 -24.37 -9.41
N PHE A 400 -18.86 -23.05 -9.38
CA PHE A 400 -20.10 -22.42 -9.84
C PHE A 400 -19.84 -21.02 -10.43
N PHE A 401 -20.47 -20.71 -11.56
CA PHE A 401 -20.48 -19.36 -12.14
C PHE A 401 -21.69 -18.56 -11.65
N GLY A 402 -21.57 -18.02 -10.45
CA GLY A 402 -22.54 -17.15 -9.82
C GLY A 402 -22.02 -16.70 -8.46
N THR A 403 -22.77 -15.83 -7.80
CA THR A 403 -22.47 -15.38 -6.44
C THR A 403 -22.77 -16.47 -5.41
N ILE A 404 -22.40 -16.22 -4.15
CA ILE A 404 -22.76 -17.12 -3.05
C ILE A 404 -24.28 -17.18 -2.83
N ASP A 405 -24.98 -16.06 -3.04
CA ASP A 405 -26.43 -15.98 -2.92
C ASP A 405 -27.13 -16.76 -4.05
N ASP A 406 -26.59 -16.69 -5.27
CA ASP A 406 -27.05 -17.52 -6.39
C ASP A 406 -26.87 -19.02 -6.08
N LEU A 407 -25.75 -19.39 -5.45
CA LEU A 407 -25.49 -20.77 -5.04
C LEU A 407 -26.44 -21.21 -3.91
N GLU A 408 -26.74 -20.34 -2.95
CA GLU A 408 -27.73 -20.61 -1.91
C GLU A 408 -29.10 -20.94 -2.51
N ALA A 409 -29.57 -20.13 -3.47
CA ALA A 409 -30.83 -20.38 -4.18
C ALA A 409 -30.80 -21.74 -4.91
N VAL A 410 -29.71 -22.04 -5.62
CA VAL A 410 -29.53 -23.34 -6.30
C VAL A 410 -29.56 -24.52 -5.31
N ILE A 411 -29.02 -24.34 -4.10
CA ILE A 411 -29.04 -25.37 -3.06
C ILE A 411 -30.46 -25.62 -2.55
N TYR A 412 -31.24 -24.57 -2.30
CA TYR A 412 -32.64 -24.72 -1.89
C TYR A 412 -33.49 -25.38 -2.98
N ASP A 413 -33.38 -24.91 -4.23
CA ASP A 413 -34.09 -25.51 -5.37
C ASP A 413 -33.73 -26.99 -5.54
N THR A 414 -32.45 -27.33 -5.33
CA THR A 414 -31.99 -28.72 -5.37
C THR A 414 -32.56 -29.52 -4.20
N ALA A 415 -32.56 -28.97 -2.99
CA ALA A 415 -33.06 -29.63 -1.79
C ALA A 415 -34.56 -29.95 -1.90
N ASP A 416 -35.37 -29.03 -2.42
CA ASP A 416 -36.81 -29.23 -2.64
C ASP A 416 -37.11 -30.40 -3.59
N SER A 417 -36.16 -30.74 -4.48
CA SER A 417 -36.28 -31.85 -5.41
C SER A 417 -35.80 -33.21 -4.87
N VAL A 418 -35.19 -33.23 -3.68
CA VAL A 418 -34.52 -34.42 -3.12
C VAL A 418 -35.19 -34.82 -1.80
N PRO A 419 -35.81 -36.01 -1.74
CA PRO A 419 -36.42 -36.50 -0.51
C PRO A 419 -35.41 -36.54 0.65
N GLY A 420 -35.78 -35.97 1.79
CA GLY A 420 -34.92 -35.88 2.97
C GLY A 420 -34.15 -34.57 3.14
N PHE A 421 -34.39 -33.56 2.30
CA PHE A 421 -33.79 -32.23 2.42
C PHE A 421 -34.82 -31.10 2.46
N GLU A 422 -36.10 -31.42 2.62
CA GLU A 422 -37.22 -30.47 2.56
C GLU A 422 -37.13 -29.39 3.66
N ASN A 423 -36.44 -29.69 4.76
CA ASN A 423 -36.25 -28.79 5.89
C ASN A 423 -34.81 -28.27 6.00
N ILE A 424 -34.02 -28.37 4.93
CA ILE A 424 -32.66 -27.85 4.93
C ILE A 424 -32.69 -26.35 5.25
N LYS A 425 -31.77 -25.90 6.10
CA LYS A 425 -31.68 -24.48 6.47
C LYS A 425 -30.25 -23.99 6.50
N LEU A 426 -30.00 -22.80 5.97
CA LEU A 426 -28.74 -22.12 6.14
C LEU A 426 -28.53 -21.78 7.63
N VAL A 427 -27.39 -22.18 8.17
CA VAL A 427 -26.95 -21.90 9.54
C VAL A 427 -25.91 -20.80 9.55
N MET A 428 -25.01 -20.79 8.58
CA MET A 428 -23.94 -19.81 8.49
C MET A 428 -23.52 -19.61 7.03
N LEU A 429 -23.36 -18.35 6.64
CA LEU A 429 -22.67 -17.94 5.44
C LEU A 429 -21.41 -17.16 5.86
N ARG A 430 -20.24 -17.59 5.39
CA ARG A 430 -18.97 -16.92 5.65
C ARG A 430 -18.06 -17.01 4.44
N GLY A 431 -17.74 -15.88 3.82
CA GLY A 431 -16.88 -15.82 2.64
C GLY A 431 -17.47 -16.67 1.49
N LYS A 432 -16.80 -17.78 1.14
CA LYS A 432 -17.23 -18.72 0.09
C LYS A 432 -17.81 -20.03 0.65
N THR A 433 -18.12 -20.06 1.93
CA THR A 433 -18.59 -21.26 2.63
C THR A 433 -20.03 -21.08 3.09
N LEU A 434 -20.92 -21.99 2.67
CA LEU A 434 -22.27 -22.12 3.16
C LEU A 434 -22.37 -23.33 4.08
N THR A 435 -22.89 -23.14 5.28
CA THR A 435 -23.14 -24.22 6.23
C THR A 435 -24.64 -24.37 6.41
N PHE A 436 -25.15 -25.54 6.12
CA PHE A 436 -26.54 -25.92 6.25
C PHE A 436 -26.70 -26.96 7.35
N LYS A 437 -27.90 -27.03 7.92
CA LYS A 437 -28.39 -28.16 8.69
C LYS A 437 -29.42 -28.89 7.84
N SER A 438 -29.28 -30.21 7.70
CA SER A 438 -30.12 -31.05 6.81
C SER A 438 -31.62 -30.97 7.11
N GLY A 439 -31.99 -30.76 8.38
CA GLY A 439 -33.38 -30.70 8.84
C GLY A 439 -34.04 -32.08 8.99
N PHE A 440 -33.24 -33.15 9.05
CA PHE A 440 -33.69 -34.52 9.28
C PHE A 440 -34.02 -34.84 10.74
#